data_AF-A0A347AHE4-F1
#
_entry.id   AF-A0A347AHE4-F1
#
_cell.length_a   1.000
_cell.length_b   1.000
_cell.length_c   1.000
_cell.angle_alpha   90.00
_cell.angle_beta   90.00
_cell.angle_gamma   90.00
#
_symmetry.space_group_name_H-M   'P 1'
#
loop_
_entity.id
_entity.type
_entity.pdbx_description
1 polymer ?
#
loop_
_entity_poly.entity_id
_entity_poly.type
_entity_poly.pdbx_seq_one_letter_code
_entity_poly.pdbx_strand_id
1 'polypeptide(L)'
;MRILILTSGKYGSRIINNIAKRGLASNIVGLYEFPDDLPEFIDEFEDYVPENLPECDLILSIGLFGDINMIIPIIASKTNCQSIIIPIHDPKQIPIGLQQEIMDGLCEARVVFPKPFCSLKPVGDEYVDKFAKSFGKPHLKIEFDARIKKVEVIRGAPCGSTWFIAEKLVGVPVDEAEFVTGDKFHNFPCLASMNTDPVIGDTIMHLAGYKSKEAVKNGLGFAFKTAIVDPDICQGGEDCEYVCTDICPTVKIGDKTIVINEDKKVEVDPETCGCCELCIKECPFGAIGIIDKKLSLKKSKD
;
A
#
# COMPACT_ATOMS: atom_id res chain seq x y z
N MET A 1 -11.57 -18.83 -6.66
CA MET A 1 -10.46 -18.21 -5.93
C MET A 1 -10.23 -18.95 -4.64
N ARG A 2 -9.37 -19.95 -4.75
CA ARG A 2 -8.73 -20.72 -3.69
C ARG A 2 -7.44 -20.02 -3.33
N ILE A 3 -7.24 -19.73 -2.06
CA ILE A 3 -6.12 -18.95 -1.55
C ILE A 3 -5.23 -19.88 -0.73
N LEU A 4 -3.96 -19.97 -1.12
CA LEU A 4 -2.93 -20.58 -0.29
C LEU A 4 -2.16 -19.47 0.42
N ILE A 5 -1.98 -19.60 1.74
CA ILE A 5 -1.26 -18.60 2.53
C ILE A 5 0.04 -19.19 3.05
N LEU A 6 1.15 -18.50 2.76
CA LEU A 6 2.46 -18.71 3.38
C LEU A 6 2.68 -17.55 4.35
N THR A 7 3.04 -17.83 5.60
CA THR A 7 3.10 -16.77 6.60
C THR A 7 4.19 -16.94 7.64
N SER A 8 4.60 -15.84 8.24
CA SER A 8 5.46 -15.85 9.43
C SER A 8 5.12 -14.69 10.37
N GLY A 9 5.29 -14.96 11.67
CA GLY A 9 5.25 -13.98 12.74
C GLY A 9 3.93 -13.23 12.94
N LYS A 10 4.00 -12.19 13.78
CA LYS A 10 2.83 -11.38 14.20
C LYS A 10 2.21 -10.58 13.06
N TYR A 11 3.03 -10.16 12.07
CA TYR A 11 2.57 -9.44 10.89
C TYR A 11 1.57 -10.29 10.09
N GLY A 12 1.96 -11.52 9.78
CA GLY A 12 1.15 -12.52 9.11
C GLY A 12 -0.16 -12.82 9.84
N SER A 13 -0.04 -13.23 11.11
CA SER A 13 -1.18 -13.59 11.97
C SER A 13 -2.29 -12.53 11.99
N ARG A 14 -1.93 -11.24 12.08
CA ARG A 14 -2.94 -10.16 12.10
C ARG A 14 -3.70 -10.05 10.79
N ILE A 15 -2.99 -10.13 9.67
CA ILE A 15 -3.58 -9.98 8.34
C ILE A 15 -4.51 -11.16 8.05
N ILE A 16 -4.08 -12.38 8.33
CA ILE A 16 -4.87 -13.60 8.11
C ILE A 16 -6.17 -13.53 8.90
N ASN A 17 -6.09 -13.17 10.19
CA ASN A 17 -7.27 -13.03 11.04
C ASN A 17 -8.29 -12.04 10.48
N ASN A 18 -7.82 -10.88 10.00
CA ASN A 18 -8.71 -9.89 9.41
C ASN A 18 -9.28 -10.35 8.06
N ILE A 19 -8.46 -10.94 7.18
CA ILE A 19 -8.91 -11.49 5.89
C ILE A 19 -10.00 -12.55 6.08
N ALA A 20 -9.78 -13.49 7.01
CA ALA A 20 -10.74 -14.52 7.35
C ALA A 20 -12.05 -13.92 7.90
N LYS A 21 -11.95 -13.03 8.90
CA LYS A 21 -13.10 -12.35 9.54
C LYS A 21 -13.94 -11.55 8.52
N ARG A 22 -13.33 -11.05 7.46
CA ARG A 22 -13.95 -10.18 6.45
C ARG A 22 -14.40 -10.92 5.20
N GLY A 23 -14.55 -12.25 5.29
CA GLY A 23 -15.31 -13.03 4.31
C GLY A 23 -14.48 -13.87 3.34
N LEU A 24 -13.16 -13.94 3.50
CA LEU A 24 -12.31 -14.84 2.70
C LEU A 24 -11.95 -16.14 3.43
N ALA A 25 -12.52 -16.41 4.62
CA ALA A 25 -12.25 -17.66 5.35
C ALA A 25 -12.51 -18.92 4.51
N SER A 26 -13.64 -18.97 3.80
CA SER A 26 -14.01 -20.09 2.91
C SER A 26 -13.14 -20.19 1.65
N ASN A 27 -12.35 -19.15 1.34
CA ASN A 27 -11.45 -19.15 0.20
C ASN A 27 -10.07 -19.71 0.57
N ILE A 28 -9.70 -19.74 1.85
CA ILE A 28 -8.39 -20.23 2.31
C ILE A 28 -8.39 -21.75 2.25
N VAL A 29 -7.62 -22.33 1.32
CA VAL A 29 -7.50 -23.78 1.12
C VAL A 29 -6.28 -24.38 1.82
N GLY A 30 -5.33 -23.54 2.23
CA GLY A 30 -4.16 -23.95 3.00
C GLY A 30 -3.49 -22.76 3.68
N LEU A 31 -2.85 -23.03 4.81
CA LEU A 31 -2.08 -22.07 5.59
C LEU A 31 -0.82 -22.79 6.09
N TYR A 32 0.35 -22.28 5.71
CA TYR A 32 1.64 -22.75 6.21
C TYR A 32 2.34 -21.62 6.93
N GLU A 33 2.69 -21.88 8.20
CA GLU A 33 3.42 -20.95 9.04
C GLU A 33 4.90 -21.37 9.12
N PHE A 34 5.77 -20.40 8.89
CA PHE A 34 7.22 -20.55 8.92
C PHE A 34 7.79 -19.85 10.17
N PRO A 35 8.83 -20.42 10.80
CA PRO A 35 9.53 -19.77 11.90
C PRO A 35 10.01 -18.37 11.52
N ASP A 36 10.08 -17.46 12.49
CA ASP A 36 10.58 -16.08 12.31
C ASP A 36 12.08 -15.94 12.58
N ASP A 37 12.74 -17.04 12.98
CA ASP A 37 14.16 -17.16 13.31
C ASP A 37 14.96 -18.02 12.31
N LEU A 38 14.46 -18.10 11.07
CA LEU A 38 15.16 -18.81 9.98
C LEU A 38 16.54 -18.18 9.66
N PRO A 39 17.51 -18.99 9.21
CA PRO A 39 18.81 -18.47 8.80
C PRO A 39 18.65 -17.52 7.60
N GLU A 40 19.54 -16.53 7.51
CA GLU A 40 19.54 -15.54 6.43
C GLU A 40 19.85 -16.19 5.07
N PHE A 41 20.68 -17.24 5.08
CA PHE A 41 21.05 -18.03 3.90
C PHE A 41 20.47 -19.43 4.02
N ILE A 42 19.78 -19.88 2.97
CA ILE A 42 19.22 -21.22 2.86
C ILE A 42 19.86 -21.93 1.68
N ASP A 43 20.50 -23.08 1.92
CA ASP A 43 21.17 -23.85 0.89
C ASP A 43 20.18 -24.63 0.00
N GLU A 44 19.19 -25.29 0.62
CA GLU A 44 18.19 -26.14 -0.06
C GLU A 44 16.77 -25.64 0.28
N PHE A 45 16.11 -24.99 -0.68
CA PHE A 45 14.77 -24.42 -0.48
C PHE A 45 13.68 -25.50 -0.42
N GLU A 46 13.90 -26.62 -1.10
CA GLU A 46 13.00 -27.77 -1.21
C GLU A 46 12.64 -28.35 0.16
N ASP A 47 13.57 -28.29 1.12
CA ASP A 47 13.38 -28.77 2.50
C ASP A 47 12.34 -27.95 3.27
N TYR A 48 12.08 -26.71 2.82
CA TYR A 48 11.09 -25.81 3.41
C TYR A 48 9.76 -25.84 2.67
N VAL A 49 9.67 -26.52 1.53
CA VAL A 49 8.42 -26.62 0.77
C VAL A 49 7.49 -27.62 1.49
N PRO A 50 6.25 -27.20 1.86
CA PRO A 50 5.31 -28.13 2.49
C PRO A 50 4.99 -29.33 1.59
N GLU A 51 4.88 -30.52 2.17
CA GLU A 51 4.66 -31.77 1.40
C GLU A 51 3.28 -31.81 0.72
N ASN A 52 2.23 -31.38 1.41
CA ASN A 52 0.83 -31.58 0.99
C ASN A 52 0.19 -30.30 0.48
N LEU A 53 0.68 -29.79 -0.67
CA LEU A 53 0.18 -28.53 -1.23
C LEU A 53 -1.20 -28.69 -1.89
N PRO A 54 -2.22 -27.90 -1.47
CA PRO A 54 -3.50 -27.88 -2.17
C PRO A 54 -3.41 -27.09 -3.47
N GLU A 55 -4.20 -27.47 -4.45
CA GLU A 55 -4.45 -26.65 -5.64
C GLU A 55 -5.00 -25.27 -5.26
N CYS A 56 -4.42 -24.21 -5.79
CA CYS A 56 -4.82 -22.84 -5.45
C CYS A 56 -4.83 -21.93 -6.68
N ASP A 57 -5.56 -20.82 -6.59
CA ASP A 57 -5.62 -19.82 -7.65
C ASP A 57 -4.71 -18.62 -7.33
N LEU A 58 -4.56 -18.33 -6.02
CA LEU A 58 -3.80 -17.20 -5.48
C LEU A 58 -2.91 -17.65 -4.32
N ILE A 59 -1.62 -17.34 -4.37
CA ILE A 59 -0.71 -17.43 -3.21
C ILE A 59 -0.60 -16.06 -2.53
N LEU A 60 -0.79 -16.03 -1.22
CA LEU A 60 -0.47 -14.87 -0.36
C LEU A 60 0.76 -15.21 0.49
N SER A 61 1.89 -14.56 0.22
CA SER A 61 3.11 -14.71 1.02
C SER A 61 3.26 -13.52 1.97
N ILE A 62 2.98 -13.72 3.26
CA ILE A 62 2.80 -12.64 4.23
C ILE A 62 3.79 -12.78 5.39
N GLY A 63 4.78 -11.90 5.42
CA GLY A 63 5.70 -11.77 6.56
C GLY A 63 6.97 -12.62 6.47
N LEU A 64 7.15 -13.37 5.37
CA LEU A 64 8.42 -14.06 5.09
C LEU A 64 9.55 -13.05 4.83
N PHE A 65 10.73 -13.32 5.38
CA PHE A 65 11.87 -12.40 5.36
C PHE A 65 13.12 -13.11 4.82
N GLY A 66 13.79 -12.49 3.84
CA GLY A 66 15.00 -13.06 3.23
C GLY A 66 14.74 -14.28 2.34
N ASP A 67 15.76 -15.13 2.22
CA ASP A 67 15.88 -16.22 1.25
C ASP A 67 14.73 -17.22 1.26
N ILE A 68 14.03 -17.40 2.40
CA ILE A 68 12.86 -18.29 2.49
C ILE A 68 11.77 -17.94 1.47
N ASN A 69 11.72 -16.72 0.94
CA ASN A 69 10.79 -16.36 -0.13
C ASN A 69 11.04 -17.14 -1.44
N MET A 70 12.19 -17.78 -1.64
CA MET A 70 12.50 -18.60 -2.82
C MET A 70 11.74 -19.93 -2.88
N ILE A 71 11.03 -20.32 -1.80
CA ILE A 71 10.05 -21.42 -1.87
C ILE A 71 8.83 -21.06 -2.74
N ILE A 72 8.57 -19.77 -2.96
CA ILE A 72 7.35 -19.29 -3.64
C ILE A 72 7.31 -19.78 -5.10
N PRO A 73 8.36 -19.60 -5.93
CA PRO A 73 8.43 -20.22 -7.25
C PRO A 73 8.20 -21.74 -7.25
N ILE A 74 8.81 -22.45 -6.30
CA ILE A 74 8.68 -23.91 -6.21
C ILE A 74 7.23 -24.30 -5.90
N ILE A 75 6.60 -23.66 -4.93
CA ILE A 75 5.20 -23.89 -4.56
C ILE A 75 4.25 -23.51 -5.71
N ALA A 76 4.51 -22.41 -6.40
CA ALA A 76 3.70 -21.98 -7.54
C ALA A 76 3.68 -23.04 -8.66
N SER A 77 4.84 -23.64 -8.97
CA SER A 77 4.95 -24.72 -9.96
C SER A 77 4.19 -26.00 -9.57
N LYS A 78 3.93 -26.21 -8.27
CA LYS A 78 3.25 -27.39 -7.72
C LYS A 78 1.75 -27.20 -7.47
N THR A 79 1.20 -25.99 -7.62
CA THR A 79 -0.17 -25.66 -7.15
C THR A 79 -1.11 -25.10 -8.23
N ASN A 80 -0.68 -25.10 -9.50
CA ASN A 80 -1.37 -24.45 -10.64
C ASN A 80 -1.78 -22.99 -10.35
N CYS A 81 -1.04 -22.33 -9.46
CA CYS A 81 -1.31 -20.97 -9.03
C CYS A 81 -1.14 -20.00 -10.21
N GLN A 82 -2.09 -19.09 -10.39
CA GLN A 82 -2.05 -18.10 -11.47
C GLN A 82 -1.56 -16.74 -10.99
N SER A 83 -1.71 -16.43 -9.70
CA SER A 83 -1.35 -15.11 -9.18
C SER A 83 -0.74 -15.18 -7.78
N ILE A 84 0.17 -14.25 -7.48
CA ILE A 84 0.92 -14.23 -6.22
C ILE A 84 0.96 -12.79 -5.70
N ILE A 85 0.62 -12.60 -4.43
CA ILE A 85 0.75 -11.31 -3.75
C ILE A 85 1.75 -11.44 -2.61
N ILE A 86 2.82 -10.64 -2.68
CA ILE A 86 3.90 -10.64 -1.70
C ILE A 86 4.04 -9.22 -1.12
N PRO A 87 3.27 -8.85 -0.08
CA PRO A 87 3.38 -7.53 0.54
C PRO A 87 4.74 -7.30 1.18
N ILE A 88 5.29 -6.12 0.94
CA ILE A 88 6.52 -5.64 1.57
C ILE A 88 6.16 -4.70 2.72
N HIS A 89 6.55 -5.08 3.93
CA HIS A 89 6.30 -4.29 5.14
C HIS A 89 7.57 -3.78 5.82
N ASP A 90 8.73 -4.32 5.46
CA ASP A 90 10.05 -3.82 5.88
C ASP A 90 10.99 -3.71 4.66
N PRO A 91 11.82 -2.65 4.55
CA PRO A 91 12.76 -2.49 3.43
C PRO A 91 13.72 -3.67 3.25
N LYS A 92 14.07 -4.37 4.33
CA LYS A 92 14.99 -5.51 4.31
C LYS A 92 14.30 -6.84 4.01
N GLN A 93 12.96 -6.89 4.01
CA GLN A 93 12.20 -8.14 3.88
C GLN A 93 12.47 -8.83 2.54
N ILE A 94 12.36 -8.09 1.44
CA ILE A 94 12.57 -8.58 0.07
C ILE A 94 13.23 -7.46 -0.76
N PRO A 95 14.57 -7.38 -0.76
CA PRO A 95 15.31 -6.43 -1.60
C PRO A 95 14.97 -6.59 -3.08
N ILE A 96 15.29 -5.58 -3.91
CA ILE A 96 14.96 -5.59 -5.35
C ILE A 96 15.58 -6.80 -6.07
N GLY A 97 16.82 -7.19 -5.70
CA GLY A 97 17.46 -8.38 -6.26
C GLY A 97 16.65 -9.65 -6.02
N LEU A 98 16.24 -9.88 -4.77
CA LEU A 98 15.39 -11.03 -4.40
C LEU A 98 14.01 -10.98 -5.07
N GLN A 99 13.42 -9.79 -5.25
CA GLN A 99 12.18 -9.66 -6.04
C GLN A 99 12.38 -10.14 -7.48
N GLN A 100 13.51 -9.79 -8.10
CA GLN A 100 13.85 -10.24 -9.45
C GLN A 100 14.07 -11.75 -9.51
N GLU A 101 14.79 -12.33 -8.56
CA GLU A 101 15.01 -13.78 -8.47
C GLU A 101 13.70 -14.55 -8.33
N ILE A 102 12.78 -14.07 -7.48
CA ILE A 102 11.43 -14.65 -7.36
C ILE A 102 10.70 -14.56 -8.71
N MET A 103 10.76 -13.41 -9.39
CA MET A 103 10.11 -13.23 -10.70
C MET A 103 10.70 -14.17 -11.77
N ASP A 104 12.02 -14.31 -11.81
CA ASP A 104 12.73 -15.15 -12.78
C ASP A 104 12.47 -16.65 -12.54
N GLY A 105 12.21 -17.05 -11.29
CA GLY A 105 11.83 -18.41 -10.94
C GLY A 105 10.39 -18.79 -11.30
N LEU A 106 9.51 -17.82 -11.60
CA LEU A 106 8.10 -18.07 -11.92
C LEU A 106 7.91 -18.36 -13.41
N CYS A 107 7.12 -19.38 -13.73
CA CYS A 107 6.81 -19.71 -15.13
C CYS A 107 5.74 -18.77 -15.73
N GLU A 108 4.50 -18.87 -15.25
CA GLU A 108 3.35 -18.13 -15.81
C GLU A 108 2.59 -17.28 -14.79
N ALA A 109 2.84 -17.50 -13.49
CA ALA A 109 2.07 -16.84 -12.44
C ALA A 109 2.39 -15.35 -12.34
N ARG A 110 1.35 -14.51 -12.29
CA ARG A 110 1.47 -13.07 -12.09
C ARG A 110 1.83 -12.76 -10.64
N VAL A 111 3.02 -12.22 -10.39
CA VAL A 111 3.41 -11.74 -9.05
C VAL A 111 3.30 -10.22 -8.92
N VAL A 112 2.87 -9.75 -7.74
CA VAL A 112 2.87 -8.35 -7.35
C VAL A 112 3.46 -8.15 -5.95
N PHE A 113 4.19 -7.04 -5.78
CA PHE A 113 4.87 -6.68 -4.54
C PHE A 113 4.33 -5.37 -3.94
N PRO A 114 3.09 -5.34 -3.40
CA PRO A 114 2.53 -4.11 -2.87
C PRO A 114 3.34 -3.62 -1.65
N LYS A 115 3.81 -2.38 -1.72
CA LYS A 115 4.58 -1.71 -0.66
C LYS A 115 3.88 -0.41 -0.26
N PRO A 116 3.30 -0.30 0.95
CA PRO A 116 2.88 -1.38 1.86
C PRO A 116 1.75 -2.25 1.27
N PHE A 117 1.29 -3.28 1.98
CA PHE A 117 0.15 -4.09 1.51
C PHE A 117 -1.13 -3.26 1.24
N CYS A 118 -1.36 -2.19 2.02
CA CYS A 118 -2.45 -1.25 1.79
C CYS A 118 -2.20 -0.25 0.65
N SER A 119 -1.22 -0.49 -0.24
CA SER A 119 -1.09 0.21 -1.53
C SER A 119 -1.57 -0.65 -2.71
N LEU A 120 -1.89 -1.93 -2.50
CA LEU A 120 -2.36 -2.82 -3.56
C LEU A 120 -3.60 -2.25 -4.27
N LYS A 121 -3.53 -2.14 -5.58
CA LYS A 121 -4.63 -1.75 -6.48
C LYS A 121 -4.95 -2.90 -7.43
N PRO A 122 -6.12 -2.88 -8.10
CA PRO A 122 -6.34 -3.70 -9.28
C PRO A 122 -5.24 -3.45 -10.33
N VAL A 123 -4.75 -4.52 -10.95
CA VAL A 123 -3.67 -4.53 -11.94
C VAL A 123 -4.08 -5.21 -13.25
N GLY A 124 -5.34 -5.61 -13.39
CA GLY A 124 -5.86 -6.32 -14.57
C GLY A 124 -5.64 -7.84 -14.53
N ASP A 125 -5.21 -8.37 -13.39
CA ASP A 125 -5.08 -9.81 -13.14
C ASP A 125 -6.30 -10.33 -12.39
N GLU A 126 -6.89 -11.45 -12.82
CA GLU A 126 -8.18 -11.92 -12.30
C GLU A 126 -8.18 -12.09 -10.77
N TYR A 127 -7.17 -12.78 -10.21
CA TYR A 127 -7.18 -13.14 -8.80
C TYR A 127 -6.62 -12.04 -7.90
N VAL A 128 -5.62 -11.29 -8.37
CA VAL A 128 -5.18 -10.07 -7.68
C VAL A 128 -6.32 -9.06 -7.61
N ASP A 129 -7.04 -8.83 -8.71
CA ASP A 129 -8.14 -7.88 -8.74
C ASP A 129 -9.32 -8.35 -7.89
N LYS A 130 -9.61 -9.66 -7.90
CA LYS A 130 -10.65 -10.24 -7.03
C LYS A 130 -10.31 -10.12 -5.55
N PHE A 131 -9.05 -10.28 -5.15
CA PHE A 131 -8.60 -9.96 -3.80
C PHE A 131 -8.71 -8.45 -3.52
N ALA A 132 -8.27 -7.64 -4.48
CA ALA A 132 -8.30 -6.18 -4.46
C ALA A 132 -9.69 -5.55 -4.57
N LYS A 133 -10.77 -6.35 -4.59
CA LYS A 133 -12.13 -5.86 -4.35
C LYS A 133 -12.37 -5.55 -2.86
N SER A 134 -11.84 -6.41 -1.98
CA SER A 134 -12.09 -6.31 -0.53
C SER A 134 -10.89 -5.80 0.25
N PHE A 135 -9.67 -6.07 -0.21
CA PHE A 135 -8.43 -5.74 0.52
C PHE A 135 -7.38 -5.06 -0.33
N GLY A 136 -6.71 -4.04 0.20
CA GLY A 136 -5.64 -3.31 -0.49
C GLY A 136 -5.67 -1.83 -0.15
N LYS A 137 -5.54 -0.97 -1.18
CA LYS A 137 -5.68 0.48 -1.07
C LYS A 137 -7.07 0.83 -0.54
N PRO A 138 -7.21 1.47 0.63
CA PRO A 138 -8.53 1.68 1.22
C PRO A 138 -9.45 2.51 0.32
N HIS A 139 -10.74 2.17 0.31
CA HIS A 139 -11.78 2.91 -0.40
C HIS A 139 -13.01 3.00 0.49
N LEU A 140 -13.47 4.23 0.74
CA LEU A 140 -14.49 4.54 1.73
C LEU A 140 -15.64 5.30 1.08
N LYS A 141 -16.86 4.98 1.48
CA LYS A 141 -18.02 5.81 1.22
C LYS A 141 -18.40 6.52 2.52
N ILE A 142 -18.38 7.85 2.50
CA ILE A 142 -18.60 8.67 3.71
C ILE A 142 -19.88 9.50 3.53
N GLU A 143 -20.80 9.37 4.48
CA GLU A 143 -21.99 10.22 4.58
C GLU A 143 -21.72 11.30 5.65
N PHE A 144 -21.93 12.57 5.33
CA PHE A 144 -21.59 13.69 6.20
C PHE A 144 -22.41 14.96 5.94
N ASP A 145 -22.52 15.82 6.95
CA ASP A 145 -22.91 17.24 6.80
C ASP A 145 -21.74 18.13 7.25
N ALA A 146 -21.83 18.78 8.43
CA ALA A 146 -20.69 19.38 9.11
C ALA A 146 -19.81 18.34 9.83
N ARG A 147 -20.40 17.17 10.14
CA ARG A 147 -19.73 16.04 10.80
C ARG A 147 -20.01 14.75 10.04
N ILE A 148 -19.11 13.79 10.17
CA ILE A 148 -19.26 12.45 9.59
C ILE A 148 -20.39 11.71 10.30
N LYS A 149 -21.40 11.27 9.54
CA LYS A 149 -22.54 10.48 10.03
C LYS A 149 -22.26 8.98 9.94
N LYS A 150 -21.63 8.55 8.85
CA LYS A 150 -21.38 7.14 8.57
C LYS A 150 -20.15 6.98 7.68
N VAL A 151 -19.38 5.92 7.93
CA VAL A 151 -18.27 5.48 7.09
C VAL A 151 -18.49 4.02 6.72
N GLU A 152 -18.64 3.75 5.43
CA GLU A 152 -18.73 2.41 4.87
C GLU A 152 -17.39 2.04 4.22
N VAL A 153 -16.81 0.92 4.62
CA VAL A 153 -15.55 0.42 4.07
C VAL A 153 -15.88 -0.50 2.89
N ILE A 154 -15.65 -0.01 1.68
CA ILE A 154 -15.81 -0.78 0.43
C ILE A 154 -14.62 -1.70 0.24
N ARG A 155 -13.41 -1.17 0.46
CA ARG A 155 -12.13 -1.89 0.46
C ARG A 155 -11.27 -1.42 1.61
N GLY A 156 -10.65 -2.34 2.34
CA GLY A 156 -9.84 -2.02 3.53
C GLY A 156 -8.40 -2.49 3.46
N ALA A 157 -7.54 -1.89 4.28
CA ALA A 157 -6.18 -2.35 4.48
C ALA A 157 -6.19 -3.80 5.03
N PRO A 158 -5.42 -4.74 4.46
CA PRO A 158 -5.42 -6.15 4.88
C PRO A 158 -5.22 -6.38 6.38
N CYS A 159 -4.46 -5.51 7.06
CA CYS A 159 -4.20 -5.59 8.50
C CYS A 159 -5.38 -5.19 9.40
N GLY A 160 -6.43 -4.60 8.85
CA GLY A 160 -7.62 -4.16 9.59
C GLY A 160 -7.68 -2.66 9.93
N SER A 161 -6.61 -1.90 9.68
CA SER A 161 -6.52 -0.49 10.11
C SER A 161 -7.63 0.39 9.56
N THR A 162 -8.08 0.15 8.32
CA THR A 162 -9.16 0.93 7.70
C THR A 162 -10.47 0.83 8.48
N TRP A 163 -10.86 -0.37 8.91
CA TRP A 163 -12.09 -0.54 9.70
C TRP A 163 -11.96 0.09 11.08
N PHE A 164 -10.79 -0.04 11.71
CA PHE A 164 -10.50 0.63 12.97
C PHE A 164 -10.65 2.15 12.86
N ILE A 165 -10.06 2.76 11.82
CA ILE A 165 -10.16 4.20 11.57
C ILE A 165 -11.61 4.61 11.26
N ALA A 166 -12.30 3.86 10.39
CA ALA A 166 -13.68 4.14 9.99
C ALA A 166 -14.63 4.25 11.21
N GLU A 167 -14.48 3.34 12.17
CA GLU A 167 -15.26 3.37 13.42
C GLU A 167 -14.99 4.63 14.26
N LYS A 168 -13.78 5.18 14.22
CA LYS A 168 -13.37 6.35 15.01
C LYS A 168 -13.67 7.68 14.33
N LEU A 169 -14.03 7.68 13.04
CA LEU A 169 -14.35 8.88 12.29
C LEU A 169 -15.81 9.32 12.46
N VAL A 170 -16.71 8.43 12.89
CA VAL A 170 -18.11 8.79 13.12
C VAL A 170 -18.21 9.89 14.18
N GLY A 171 -18.89 10.98 13.83
CA GLY A 171 -19.06 12.18 14.67
C GLY A 171 -17.95 13.21 14.55
N VAL A 172 -16.85 12.93 13.84
CA VAL A 172 -15.73 13.88 13.66
C VAL A 172 -16.15 15.02 12.71
N PRO A 173 -15.79 16.29 12.98
CA PRO A 173 -15.92 17.39 12.03
C PRO A 173 -15.20 17.11 10.71
N VAL A 174 -15.82 17.44 9.58
CA VAL A 174 -15.29 17.04 8.26
C VAL A 174 -13.95 17.70 7.91
N ASP A 175 -13.65 18.84 8.52
CA ASP A 175 -12.38 19.59 8.45
C ASP A 175 -11.27 19.02 9.33
N GLU A 176 -11.61 18.28 10.37
CA GLU A 176 -10.65 17.57 11.22
C GLU A 176 -10.40 16.12 10.78
N ALA A 177 -11.23 15.58 9.88
CA ALA A 177 -11.23 14.16 9.51
C ALA A 177 -9.87 13.64 9.03
N GLU A 178 -9.15 14.42 8.22
CA GLU A 178 -7.82 14.04 7.73
C GLU A 178 -6.78 13.97 8.86
N PHE A 179 -6.80 14.94 9.78
CA PHE A 179 -5.92 14.96 10.94
C PHE A 179 -6.23 13.79 11.89
N VAL A 180 -7.50 13.60 12.25
CA VAL A 180 -7.94 12.50 13.11
C VAL A 180 -7.60 11.15 12.50
N THR A 181 -7.70 11.01 11.17
CA THR A 181 -7.26 9.80 10.47
C THR A 181 -5.78 9.50 10.71
N GLY A 182 -4.92 10.51 10.59
CA GLY A 182 -3.50 10.39 10.90
C GLY A 182 -3.26 9.98 12.35
N ASP A 183 -3.91 10.62 13.32
CA ASP A 183 -3.82 10.28 14.74
C ASP A 183 -4.27 8.85 15.04
N LYS A 184 -5.43 8.44 14.52
CA LYS A 184 -5.94 7.08 14.73
C LYS A 184 -5.10 6.04 14.02
N PHE A 185 -4.51 6.36 12.88
CA PHE A 185 -3.56 5.45 12.23
C PHE A 185 -2.33 5.19 13.11
N HIS A 186 -1.75 6.20 13.76
CA HIS A 186 -0.61 6.02 14.67
C HIS A 186 -1.00 5.28 15.96
N ASN A 187 -2.25 5.41 16.41
CA ASN A 187 -2.78 4.65 17.55
C ASN A 187 -3.14 3.20 17.18
N PHE A 188 -3.31 2.89 15.90
CA PHE A 188 -3.43 1.51 15.43
C PHE A 188 -2.04 0.87 15.46
N PRO A 189 -1.88 -0.37 15.98
CA PRO A 189 -0.57 -0.98 16.19
C PRO A 189 0.10 -1.44 14.88
N CYS A 190 0.18 -0.61 13.84
CA CYS A 190 0.74 -0.95 12.54
C CYS A 190 2.12 -1.62 12.69
N LEU A 191 2.32 -2.71 11.95
CA LEU A 191 3.56 -3.49 11.97
C LEU A 191 4.44 -3.21 10.73
N ALA A 192 4.08 -2.20 9.92
CA ALA A 192 4.97 -1.71 8.87
C ALA A 192 6.18 -1.02 9.49
N SER A 193 7.32 -1.15 8.84
CA SER A 193 8.60 -0.66 9.34
C SER A 193 8.65 0.86 9.43
N MET A 194 9.30 1.31 10.50
CA MET A 194 9.70 2.70 10.73
C MET A 194 11.10 2.99 10.21
N ASN A 195 11.79 2.00 9.65
CA ASN A 195 13.05 2.24 8.95
C ASN A 195 12.75 2.99 7.64
N THR A 196 13.59 3.96 7.32
CA THR A 196 13.54 4.63 6.02
C THR A 196 13.84 3.62 4.93
N ASP A 197 12.93 3.49 3.96
CA ASP A 197 13.15 2.69 2.77
C ASP A 197 14.03 3.49 1.79
N PRO A 198 15.19 2.98 1.37
CA PRO A 198 16.12 3.73 0.52
C PRO A 198 15.58 4.00 -0.89
N VAL A 199 14.63 3.20 -1.37
CA VAL A 199 13.98 3.40 -2.67
C VAL A 199 12.94 4.52 -2.56
N ILE A 200 12.16 4.52 -1.48
CA ILE A 200 11.07 5.48 -1.29
C ILE A 200 11.58 6.84 -0.77
N GLY A 201 12.57 6.84 0.11
CA GLY A 201 13.02 8.03 0.85
C GLY A 201 12.13 8.40 2.05
N ASP A 202 11.22 7.50 2.45
CA ASP A 202 10.34 7.64 3.62
C ASP A 202 10.11 6.24 4.23
N THR A 203 9.38 6.16 5.35
CA THR A 203 9.05 4.88 5.99
C THR A 203 7.84 4.22 5.34
N ILE A 204 7.80 2.89 5.34
CA ILE A 204 6.64 2.13 4.85
C ILE A 204 5.40 2.41 5.73
N MET A 205 5.60 2.66 7.02
CA MET A 205 4.51 3.07 7.92
C MET A 205 3.89 4.41 7.52
N HIS A 206 4.69 5.43 7.17
CA HIS A 206 4.18 6.71 6.70
C HIS A 206 3.37 6.56 5.41
N LEU A 207 3.86 5.76 4.44
CA LEU A 207 3.09 5.45 3.24
C LEU A 207 1.72 4.85 3.58
N ALA A 208 1.65 3.91 4.52
CA ALA A 208 0.38 3.34 4.96
C ALA A 208 -0.55 4.40 5.61
N GLY A 209 0.02 5.37 6.32
CA GLY A 209 -0.70 6.53 6.85
C GLY A 209 -1.25 7.43 5.73
N TYR A 210 -0.45 7.70 4.69
CA TYR A 210 -0.89 8.47 3.51
C TYR A 210 -2.06 7.78 2.81
N LYS A 211 -2.00 6.46 2.61
CA LYS A 211 -3.12 5.68 2.02
C LYS A 211 -4.41 5.76 2.84
N SER A 212 -4.29 5.86 4.16
CA SER A 212 -5.45 6.01 5.04
C SER A 212 -6.08 7.40 4.91
N LYS A 213 -5.25 8.47 4.92
CA LYS A 213 -5.72 9.85 4.70
C LYS A 213 -6.32 10.05 3.32
N GLU A 214 -5.67 9.50 2.29
CA GLU A 214 -6.13 9.51 0.90
C GLU A 214 -7.55 8.94 0.78
N ALA A 215 -7.83 7.79 1.39
CA ALA A 215 -9.16 7.19 1.34
C ALA A 215 -10.25 8.05 2.00
N VAL A 216 -9.90 8.80 3.04
CA VAL A 216 -10.82 9.74 3.70
C VAL A 216 -11.04 10.98 2.84
N LYS A 217 -9.98 11.53 2.25
CA LYS A 217 -10.09 12.64 1.29
C LYS A 217 -10.98 12.27 0.10
N ASN A 218 -10.76 11.09 -0.48
CA ASN A 218 -11.58 10.55 -1.56
C ASN A 218 -13.06 10.40 -1.12
N GLY A 219 -13.31 9.78 0.04
CA GLY A 219 -14.67 9.60 0.56
C GLY A 219 -15.41 10.90 0.88
N LEU A 220 -14.68 11.97 1.26
CA LEU A 220 -15.23 13.31 1.49
C LEU A 220 -15.38 14.13 0.19
N GLY A 221 -14.60 13.82 -0.85
CA GLY A 221 -14.55 14.56 -2.11
C GLY A 221 -13.76 15.87 -2.04
N PHE A 222 -12.94 16.08 -1.00
CA PHE A 222 -12.04 17.23 -0.86
C PHE A 222 -10.84 16.89 0.03
N ALA A 223 -9.77 17.66 -0.10
CA ALA A 223 -8.66 17.71 0.85
C ALA A 223 -8.69 19.03 1.63
N PHE A 224 -8.21 19.04 2.87
CA PHE A 224 -8.04 20.27 3.66
C PHE A 224 -6.59 20.73 3.71
N LYS A 225 -5.65 19.78 3.64
CA LYS A 225 -4.22 20.06 3.63
C LYS A 225 -3.58 19.37 2.43
N THR A 226 -2.82 20.12 1.65
CA THR A 226 -2.06 19.59 0.51
C THR A 226 -0.90 20.49 0.16
N ALA A 227 0.06 19.95 -0.58
CA ALA A 227 1.03 20.78 -1.29
C ALA A 227 0.38 21.41 -2.54
N ILE A 228 0.76 22.65 -2.84
CA ILE A 228 0.39 23.40 -4.04
C ILE A 228 1.65 23.97 -4.67
N VAL A 229 1.60 24.15 -5.99
CA VAL A 229 2.70 24.67 -6.80
C VAL A 229 2.31 26.07 -7.28
N ASP A 230 3.22 27.02 -7.09
CA ASP A 230 3.13 28.33 -7.72
C ASP A 230 3.65 28.24 -9.17
N PRO A 231 2.78 28.38 -10.19
CA PRO A 231 3.18 28.23 -11.58
C PRO A 231 4.11 29.35 -12.08
N ASP A 232 4.09 30.52 -11.44
CA ASP A 232 4.92 31.67 -11.82
C ASP A 232 6.37 31.48 -11.33
N ILE A 233 6.56 30.75 -10.23
CA ILE A 233 7.88 30.43 -9.65
C ILE A 233 8.43 29.11 -10.21
N CYS A 234 7.57 28.12 -10.45
CA CYS A 234 7.98 26.81 -10.95
C CYS A 234 8.70 26.94 -12.29
N GLN A 235 9.92 26.39 -12.43
CA GLN A 235 10.68 26.44 -13.68
C GLN A 235 10.41 25.26 -14.62
N GLY A 236 9.54 24.30 -14.25
CA GLY A 236 9.10 23.24 -15.15
C GLY A 236 10.22 22.29 -15.62
N GLY A 237 11.06 21.87 -14.68
CA GLY A 237 12.19 20.96 -14.94
C GLY A 237 13.44 21.66 -15.46
N GLU A 238 13.35 22.91 -15.92
CA GLU A 238 14.52 23.74 -16.20
C GLU A 238 15.29 23.96 -14.88
N ASP A 239 16.58 23.62 -14.89
CA ASP A 239 17.52 23.71 -13.76
C ASP A 239 17.16 22.93 -12.48
N CYS A 240 16.10 22.12 -12.47
CA CYS A 240 15.78 21.22 -11.35
C CYS A 240 15.45 19.78 -11.73
N GLU A 241 15.33 19.46 -13.02
CA GLU A 241 15.07 18.11 -13.53
C GLU A 241 13.87 17.42 -12.88
N TYR A 242 12.86 18.20 -12.46
CA TYR A 242 11.68 17.72 -11.75
C TYR A 242 11.95 17.02 -10.42
N VAL A 243 13.03 17.34 -9.70
CA VAL A 243 13.40 16.73 -8.40
C VAL A 243 12.23 16.43 -7.45
N CYS A 244 11.19 17.28 -7.42
CA CYS A 244 9.96 17.05 -6.67
C CYS A 244 9.24 15.72 -6.96
N THR A 245 9.25 15.23 -8.21
CA THR A 245 8.69 13.92 -8.59
C THR A 245 9.55 12.79 -8.05
N ASP A 246 10.87 12.95 -8.13
CA ASP A 246 11.85 11.93 -7.79
C ASP A 246 11.97 11.71 -6.29
N ILE A 247 11.74 12.75 -5.49
CA ILE A 247 11.76 12.61 -4.03
C ILE A 247 10.42 12.12 -3.47
N CYS A 248 9.34 12.11 -4.27
CA CYS A 248 7.99 12.01 -3.74
C CYS A 248 7.66 10.54 -3.41
N PRO A 249 7.42 10.19 -2.14
CA PRO A 249 7.22 8.80 -1.73
C PRO A 249 6.06 8.12 -2.45
N THR A 250 4.96 8.85 -2.67
CA THR A 250 3.76 8.32 -3.33
C THR A 250 3.95 8.16 -4.84
N VAL A 251 4.70 9.05 -5.49
CA VAL A 251 5.11 8.87 -6.90
C VAL A 251 5.99 7.63 -7.07
N LYS A 252 6.95 7.43 -6.16
CA LYS A 252 7.86 6.28 -6.17
C LYS A 252 7.17 4.91 -6.01
N ILE A 253 5.97 4.88 -5.42
CA ILE A 253 5.12 3.67 -5.36
C ILE A 253 4.05 3.62 -6.47
N GLY A 254 4.16 4.50 -7.47
CA GLY A 254 3.32 4.49 -8.68
C GLY A 254 2.03 5.29 -8.60
N ASP A 255 1.85 6.17 -7.61
CA ASP A 255 0.73 7.13 -7.62
C ASP A 255 1.02 8.35 -8.50
N LYS A 256 -0.04 8.96 -9.04
CA LYS A 256 0.04 10.19 -9.82
C LYS A 256 -0.06 11.44 -8.93
N THR A 257 0.75 11.49 -7.87
CA THR A 257 0.69 12.59 -6.91
C THR A 257 1.27 13.89 -7.43
N ILE A 258 2.34 13.82 -8.21
CA ILE A 258 2.92 14.97 -8.89
C ILE A 258 2.95 14.62 -10.37
N VAL A 259 2.30 15.43 -11.20
CA VAL A 259 2.20 15.22 -12.64
C VAL A 259 2.71 16.44 -13.39
N ILE A 260 3.33 16.22 -14.54
CA ILE A 260 3.80 17.28 -15.43
C ILE A 260 2.65 17.64 -16.38
N ASN A 261 2.30 18.93 -16.45
CA ASN A 261 1.24 19.44 -17.32
C ASN A 261 1.78 19.83 -18.71
N GLU A 262 0.89 20.33 -19.58
CA GLU A 262 1.23 20.69 -20.97
C GLU A 262 2.27 21.82 -21.06
N ASP A 263 2.28 22.72 -20.06
CA ASP A 263 3.24 23.82 -19.94
C ASP A 263 4.56 23.39 -19.30
N LYS A 264 4.78 22.08 -19.15
CA LYS A 264 5.94 21.46 -18.46
C LYS A 264 6.06 21.85 -16.98
N LYS A 265 5.06 22.49 -16.39
CA LYS A 265 5.01 22.75 -14.94
C LYS A 265 4.48 21.52 -14.21
N VAL A 266 4.70 21.46 -12.90
CA VAL A 266 4.19 20.37 -12.08
C VAL A 266 2.89 20.75 -11.37
N GLU A 267 1.97 19.80 -11.27
CA GLU A 267 0.74 19.90 -10.49
C GLU A 267 0.74 18.81 -9.42
N VAL A 268 0.26 19.16 -8.22
CA VAL A 268 0.10 18.21 -7.12
C VAL A 268 -1.36 17.80 -7.03
N ASP A 269 -1.62 16.49 -7.01
CA ASP A 269 -2.94 15.93 -6.74
C ASP A 269 -3.24 15.96 -5.23
N PRO A 270 -4.25 16.75 -4.78
CA PRO A 270 -4.63 16.85 -3.39
C PRO A 270 -5.12 15.53 -2.77
N GLU A 271 -5.68 14.63 -3.58
CA GLU A 271 -6.17 13.34 -3.09
C GLU A 271 -5.01 12.49 -2.56
N THR A 272 -4.00 12.29 -3.40
CA THR A 272 -2.88 11.38 -3.13
C THR A 272 -1.72 12.03 -2.36
N CYS A 273 -1.68 13.36 -2.23
CA CYS A 273 -0.62 14.06 -1.49
C CYS A 273 -0.56 13.63 -0.01
N GLY A 274 0.59 13.16 0.46
CA GLY A 274 0.81 12.76 1.86
C GLY A 274 1.10 13.92 2.84
N CYS A 275 1.34 15.13 2.33
CA CYS A 275 1.81 16.29 3.11
C CYS A 275 3.10 16.03 3.91
N CYS A 276 4.05 15.30 3.33
CA CYS A 276 5.34 14.98 3.96
C CYS A 276 6.40 16.09 3.83
N GLU A 277 6.10 17.13 3.04
CA GLU A 277 6.95 18.31 2.81
C GLU A 277 8.30 18.05 2.14
N LEU A 278 8.60 16.83 1.70
CA LEU A 278 9.85 16.51 1.01
C LEU A 278 10.03 17.35 -0.27
N CYS A 279 8.97 17.54 -1.06
CA CYS A 279 9.05 18.33 -2.30
C CYS A 279 9.26 19.83 -2.06
N ILE A 280 8.84 20.31 -0.90
CA ILE A 280 9.02 21.70 -0.49
C ILE A 280 10.49 21.93 -0.12
N LYS A 281 11.06 21.02 0.65
CA LYS A 281 12.46 21.09 1.10
C LYS A 281 13.45 20.99 -0.06
N GLU A 282 13.13 20.17 -1.06
CA GLU A 282 14.02 19.88 -2.19
C GLU A 282 13.80 20.79 -3.40
N CYS A 283 12.76 21.64 -3.42
CA CYS A 283 12.54 22.55 -4.54
C CYS A 283 13.54 23.72 -4.50
N PRO A 284 14.47 23.85 -5.47
CA PRO A 284 15.51 24.89 -5.42
C PRO A 284 14.95 26.30 -5.63
N PHE A 285 13.75 26.42 -6.20
CA PHE A 285 13.07 27.68 -6.49
C PHE A 285 12.05 28.09 -5.42
N GLY A 286 11.77 27.22 -4.44
CA GLY A 286 10.71 27.48 -3.45
C GLY A 286 9.31 27.57 -4.07
N ALA A 287 9.07 26.89 -5.20
CA ALA A 287 7.81 26.95 -5.92
C ALA A 287 6.68 26.13 -5.28
N ILE A 288 6.96 25.35 -4.24
CA ILE A 288 6.00 24.43 -3.62
C ILE A 288 5.76 24.84 -2.18
N GLY A 289 4.51 24.92 -1.76
CA GLY A 289 4.12 25.22 -0.38
C GLY A 289 2.96 24.36 0.09
N ILE A 290 2.65 24.40 1.39
CA ILE A 290 1.43 23.78 1.96
C ILE A 290 0.33 24.83 2.03
N ILE A 291 -0.88 24.41 1.67
CA ILE A 291 -2.11 25.17 1.93
C ILE A 291 -3.03 24.39 2.87
N ASP A 292 -3.57 25.10 3.86
CA ASP A 292 -4.60 24.61 4.79
C ASP A 292 -5.96 25.22 4.38
N LYS A 293 -6.52 24.75 3.27
CA LYS A 293 -7.81 25.19 2.73
C LYS A 293 -8.53 24.03 2.05
N LYS A 294 -9.87 24.03 2.16
CA LYS A 294 -10.72 23.08 1.44
C LYS A 294 -10.49 23.16 -0.09
N LEU A 295 -10.05 22.07 -0.67
CA LEU A 295 -9.84 21.87 -2.10
C LEU A 295 -10.68 20.69 -2.58
N SER A 296 -11.66 20.95 -3.44
CA SER A 296 -12.48 19.91 -4.04
C SER A 296 -11.63 18.97 -4.90
N LEU A 297 -11.84 17.67 -4.75
CA LEU A 297 -11.21 16.68 -5.61
C LEU A 297 -11.95 16.58 -6.94
N LYS A 298 -11.22 16.33 -8.02
CA LYS A 298 -11.84 15.88 -9.28
C LYS A 298 -12.38 14.47 -9.02
N LYS A 299 -13.65 14.19 -9.32
CA LYS A 299 -14.23 12.84 -9.10
C LYS A 299 -13.31 11.78 -9.73
N SER A 300 -12.87 10.80 -8.95
CA SER A 300 -12.12 9.67 -9.50
C SER A 300 -13.02 8.91 -10.48
N LYS A 301 -12.46 8.59 -11.65
CA LYS A 301 -13.05 7.63 -12.59
C LYS A 301 -12.56 6.24 -12.18
N ASP A 302 -12.90 5.79 -10.98
CA ASP A 302 -12.68 4.39 -10.58
C ASP A 302 -13.86 3.53 -11.03
#